data_AF-A0A6H0KPB6-F1
#
_entry.id   AF-A0A6H0KPB6-F1
#
_cell.length_a   1.000
_cell.length_b   1.000
_cell.length_c   1.000
_cell.angle_alpha   90.00
_cell.angle_beta   90.00
_cell.angle_gamma   90.00
#
_symmetry.space_group_name_H-M   'P 1'
#
loop_
_entity.id
_entity.type
_entity.pdbx_description
1 polymer ?
#
loop_
_entity_poly.entity_id
_entity_poly.type
_entity_poly.pdbx_seq_one_letter_code
_entity_poly.pdbx_strand_id
1 'polypeptide(L)'
;MNKRLLMYLCGVVICFMAACSDNEDEQTKPQEQPKETPEVITEVVETLEETVPQASDFVEVLKKADLTGVTAEKITVFAVRNELTNTRANVGLDTVSVKRHIVVGTHKKEELTDGQELTSVSGEQLLVSKAGDEISINGVVVAGEPVQAGDSYIYVVPKVIPAREPGSSEPILHYTTLKVRKLTGDDYGTSSPLEGVVVKALNSTRDSLARYETNSSGEVTISHASDTIFYQLYKAGYQTYVDWNVDGKIDENELIPEGGLNMVIYTASGNKTESCFMKEQADDEMPLDEAKEQWQSCIKNFYDQNRVLNQKLCYGFGNFSYRNDIDSCSYEYWRTAYKAIDLGVRLQKKGANVGSSWKDFSNSVQIDMSLIYADILGFYSKAMIWDAGSDRFVSDTNALIQSLDKVVQELSEQQKGAAYAIAARVYLNQKEYNKAYEYCERVIAMERYGLVPNKDVFASQTNKSVLWSGYKDDNLTLAKGTYYHLLRYQEVLLMKSEAANELGKIAEAIAPLNQIMLAEGKAEIAPAGSTKEEIRKYINTLFDTYLQHEGLEYLTWRRWGILDAKIGNKFGYQSPKNSLLPIPKAISIQYPEMTQNPGYY
;
A
#
# COMPACT_ATOMS: atom_id res chain seq x y z
N MET A 1 -27.29 64.93 63.18
CA MET A 1 -25.82 64.79 63.38
C MET A 1 -25.40 63.47 62.75
N ASN A 2 -24.33 63.49 61.95
CA ASN A 2 -23.91 62.46 60.98
C ASN A 2 -23.71 61.01 61.51
N LYS A 3 -24.17 60.01 60.72
CA LYS A 3 -23.41 58.88 60.10
C LYS A 3 -24.20 57.55 60.08
N ARG A 4 -24.31 57.00 58.85
CA ARG A 4 -24.27 55.58 58.40
C ARG A 4 -24.69 54.49 59.39
N LEU A 5 -25.65 53.64 59.00
CA LEU A 5 -25.37 52.24 58.65
C LEU A 5 -26.56 51.59 57.92
N LEU A 6 -26.21 50.79 56.93
CA LEU A 6 -27.03 49.97 56.05
C LEU A 6 -27.49 48.69 56.77
N MET A 7 -28.78 48.34 56.69
CA MET A 7 -29.30 47.04 56.19
C MET A 7 -30.73 46.79 56.69
N TYR A 8 -31.61 46.64 55.72
CA TYR A 8 -33.03 46.26 55.81
C TYR A 8 -33.19 44.86 56.43
N LEU A 9 -34.08 44.68 57.41
CA LEU A 9 -35.54 44.38 57.30
C LEU A 9 -35.75 43.00 56.61
N CYS A 10 -36.48 42.00 57.10
CA CYS A 10 -37.57 41.84 58.09
C CYS A 10 -37.70 40.29 58.24
N GLY A 11 -37.80 39.60 59.39
CA GLY A 11 -38.77 39.71 60.46
C GLY A 11 -40.20 39.42 59.95
N VAL A 12 -41.03 38.49 60.42
CA VAL A 12 -41.15 37.63 61.62
C VAL A 12 -42.28 36.61 61.25
N VAL A 13 -42.43 35.38 61.79
CA VAL A 13 -43.34 35.04 62.91
C VAL A 13 -43.48 33.50 62.98
N ILE A 14 -42.87 32.85 63.99
CA ILE A 14 -43.43 32.22 65.21
C ILE A 14 -43.76 30.72 65.08
N CYS A 15 -43.03 29.96 65.89
CA CYS A 15 -43.19 28.56 66.22
C CYS A 15 -44.50 28.24 66.93
N PHE A 16 -45.04 27.04 66.72
CA PHE A 16 -45.57 26.22 67.82
C PHE A 16 -45.25 24.74 67.55
N MET A 17 -44.47 24.15 68.45
CA MET A 17 -44.38 22.70 68.62
C MET A 17 -45.60 22.24 69.41
N ALA A 18 -46.25 21.17 68.94
CA ALA A 18 -47.16 20.36 69.74
C ALA A 18 -46.94 18.88 69.40
N ALA A 19 -46.43 18.19 70.43
CA ALA A 19 -46.48 16.77 70.81
C ALA A 19 -47.06 15.69 69.87
N CYS A 20 -46.38 14.55 69.92
CA CYS A 20 -46.64 13.23 69.31
C CYS A 20 -48.06 12.67 69.52
N SER A 21 -48.56 11.90 68.54
CA SER A 21 -48.79 10.45 68.68
C SER A 21 -49.10 9.80 67.33
N ASP A 22 -48.55 8.61 67.13
CA ASP A 22 -48.63 7.73 65.96
C ASP A 22 -50.03 7.60 65.34
N ASN A 23 -50.08 7.55 64.01
CA ASN A 23 -50.62 6.41 63.27
C ASN A 23 -50.31 6.52 61.78
N GLU A 24 -49.89 5.39 61.23
CA GLU A 24 -49.47 5.12 59.86
C GLU A 24 -50.65 5.28 58.88
N ASP A 25 -50.47 6.07 57.84
CA ASP A 25 -51.21 5.93 56.59
C ASP A 25 -50.18 5.85 55.45
N GLU A 26 -50.05 4.65 54.90
CA GLU A 26 -49.21 4.33 53.74
C GLU A 26 -49.66 5.15 52.51
N GLN A 27 -48.91 6.19 52.16
CA GLN A 27 -48.85 6.65 50.77
C GLN A 27 -47.90 5.74 50.01
N THR A 28 -48.47 4.79 49.26
CA THR A 28 -47.75 4.01 48.24
C THR A 28 -47.01 4.95 47.29
N LYS A 29 -45.66 4.87 47.31
CA LYS A 29 -44.80 5.42 46.24
C LYS A 29 -45.23 4.82 44.89
N PRO A 30 -45.20 5.58 43.79
CA PRO A 30 -45.38 5.01 42.46
C PRO A 30 -44.35 3.90 42.24
N GLN A 31 -44.80 2.70 41.88
CA GLN A 31 -43.90 1.66 41.37
C GLN A 31 -43.26 2.19 40.08
N GLU A 32 -41.94 2.36 40.08
CA GLU A 32 -41.16 2.58 38.85
C GLU A 32 -41.41 1.40 37.90
N GLN A 33 -41.86 1.70 36.66
CA GLN A 33 -41.88 0.71 35.59
C GLN A 33 -40.46 0.13 35.41
N PRO A 34 -40.31 -1.16 35.04
CA PRO A 34 -39.01 -1.70 34.69
C PRO A 34 -38.44 -0.83 33.56
N LYS A 35 -37.29 -0.19 33.80
CA LYS A 35 -36.63 0.58 32.75
C LYS A 35 -36.20 -0.39 31.65
N GLU A 36 -36.82 -0.29 30.48
CA GLU A 36 -36.44 -1.09 29.31
C GLU A 36 -35.05 -0.68 28.82
N THR A 37 -34.31 -1.63 28.24
CA THR A 37 -33.02 -1.34 27.62
C THR A 37 -33.21 -0.34 26.48
N PRO A 38 -32.43 0.75 26.41
CA PRO A 38 -32.57 1.76 25.36
C PRO A 38 -32.44 1.17 23.95
N GLU A 39 -33.26 1.65 23.01
CA GLU A 39 -33.30 1.17 21.61
C GLU A 39 -31.93 1.18 20.93
N VAL A 40 -31.13 2.23 21.16
CA VAL A 40 -29.76 2.36 20.65
C VAL A 40 -28.83 1.23 21.11
N ILE A 41 -29.03 0.70 22.32
CA ILE A 41 -28.24 -0.43 22.84
C ILE A 41 -28.69 -1.73 22.16
N THR A 42 -29.99 -1.91 21.96
CA THR A 42 -30.54 -3.06 21.24
C THR A 42 -29.99 -3.13 19.81
N GLU A 43 -30.02 -2.01 19.08
CA GLU A 43 -29.51 -1.95 17.69
C GLU A 43 -28.00 -2.26 17.60
N VAL A 44 -27.20 -1.74 18.53
CA VAL A 44 -25.76 -2.04 18.60
C VAL A 44 -25.52 -3.51 18.90
N VAL A 45 -26.28 -4.10 19.83
CA VAL A 45 -26.17 -5.52 20.18
C VAL A 45 -26.48 -6.41 18.96
N GLU A 46 -27.57 -6.13 18.25
CA GLU A 46 -27.94 -6.88 17.04
C GLU A 46 -26.85 -6.75 15.96
N THR A 47 -26.37 -5.54 15.71
CA THR A 47 -25.30 -5.31 14.73
C THR A 47 -24.00 -6.04 15.10
N LEU A 48 -23.62 -6.03 16.38
CA LEU A 48 -22.43 -6.76 16.87
C LEU A 48 -22.56 -8.28 16.64
N GLU A 49 -23.74 -8.86 16.92
CA GLU A 49 -23.99 -10.29 16.74
C GLU A 49 -23.97 -10.71 15.26
N GLU A 50 -24.50 -9.89 14.37
CA GLU A 50 -24.58 -10.20 12.94
C GLU A 50 -23.26 -9.96 12.19
N THR A 51 -22.54 -8.90 12.54
CA THR A 51 -21.45 -8.37 11.70
C THR A 51 -20.07 -8.43 12.35
N VAL A 52 -19.99 -8.62 13.67
CA VAL A 52 -18.73 -8.59 14.44
C VAL A 52 -18.55 -9.87 15.29
N PRO A 53 -18.51 -11.07 14.67
CA PRO A 53 -18.44 -12.35 15.40
C PRO A 53 -17.18 -12.49 16.27
N GLN A 54 -16.14 -11.73 15.93
CA GLN A 54 -14.88 -11.67 16.68
C GLN A 54 -14.96 -10.91 18.01
N ALA A 55 -16.12 -10.38 18.40
CA ALA A 55 -16.35 -9.69 19.67
C ALA A 55 -17.49 -10.34 20.50
N SER A 56 -17.75 -11.63 20.31
CA SER A 56 -18.84 -12.35 21.00
C SER A 56 -18.76 -12.26 22.52
N ASP A 57 -17.55 -12.34 23.10
CA ASP A 57 -17.37 -12.30 24.56
C ASP A 57 -17.75 -10.92 25.12
N PHE A 58 -17.47 -9.86 24.34
CA PHE A 58 -17.92 -8.51 24.65
C PHE A 58 -19.44 -8.40 24.66
N VAL A 59 -20.11 -8.99 23.67
CA VAL A 59 -21.59 -9.02 23.59
C VAL A 59 -22.20 -9.74 24.79
N GLU A 60 -21.62 -10.88 25.21
CA GLU A 60 -22.12 -11.63 26.37
C GLU A 60 -22.06 -10.82 27.67
N VAL A 61 -20.99 -10.04 27.86
CA VAL A 61 -20.83 -9.17 29.04
C VAL A 61 -21.74 -7.94 28.91
N LEU A 62 -21.85 -7.36 27.73
CA LEU A 62 -22.72 -6.21 27.44
C LEU A 62 -24.18 -6.51 27.77
N LYS A 63 -24.69 -7.69 27.37
CA LYS A 63 -26.06 -8.14 27.67
C LYS A 63 -26.34 -8.33 29.18
N LYS A 64 -25.30 -8.52 29.99
CA LYS A 64 -25.41 -8.68 31.46
C LYS A 64 -25.27 -7.35 32.21
N ALA A 65 -24.81 -6.29 31.56
CA ALA A 65 -24.61 -5.00 32.19
C ALA A 65 -25.93 -4.22 32.29
N ASP A 66 -26.14 -3.55 33.43
CA ASP A 66 -27.28 -2.63 33.58
C ASP A 66 -27.02 -1.34 32.79
N LEU A 67 -27.67 -1.20 31.64
CA LEU A 67 -27.58 -0.06 30.73
C LEU A 67 -28.90 0.73 30.65
N THR A 68 -29.84 0.44 31.55
CA THR A 68 -31.18 1.06 31.56
C THR A 68 -31.16 2.57 31.83
N GLY A 69 -30.05 3.08 32.39
CA GLY A 69 -29.82 4.50 32.65
C GLY A 69 -29.15 5.26 31.50
N VAL A 70 -28.82 4.61 30.38
CA VAL A 70 -28.20 5.30 29.23
C VAL A 70 -29.26 6.14 28.52
N THR A 71 -29.08 7.47 28.53
CA THR A 71 -30.02 8.42 27.90
C THR A 71 -29.52 8.97 26.56
N ALA A 72 -28.35 8.53 26.10
CA ALA A 72 -27.76 8.98 24.85
C ALA A 72 -28.54 8.43 23.65
N GLU A 73 -28.93 9.28 22.71
CA GLU A 73 -29.58 8.86 21.46
C GLU A 73 -28.60 8.23 20.47
N LYS A 74 -27.31 8.54 20.61
CA LYS A 74 -26.22 8.07 19.73
C LYS A 74 -24.99 7.72 20.54
N ILE A 75 -24.29 6.65 20.17
CA ILE A 75 -23.13 6.16 20.89
C ILE A 75 -22.01 5.71 19.95
N THR A 76 -20.81 5.61 20.51
CA THR A 76 -19.66 4.96 19.88
C THR A 76 -19.18 3.83 20.80
N VAL A 77 -19.09 2.62 20.26
CA VAL A 77 -18.75 1.41 21.02
C VAL A 77 -17.40 0.87 20.60
N PHE A 78 -16.51 0.70 21.57
CA PHE A 78 -15.20 0.08 21.40
C PHE A 78 -15.28 -1.41 21.79
N ALA A 79 -15.79 -2.25 20.89
CA ALA A 79 -16.00 -3.66 21.16
C ALA A 79 -14.67 -4.42 21.26
N VAL A 80 -14.45 -5.09 22.40
CA VAL A 80 -13.22 -5.86 22.64
C VAL A 80 -13.25 -7.13 21.80
N ARG A 81 -12.21 -7.33 20.99
CA ARG A 81 -12.01 -8.56 20.22
C ARG A 81 -11.73 -9.73 21.18
N ASN A 82 -12.31 -10.89 20.89
CA ASN A 82 -11.99 -12.15 21.54
C ASN A 82 -10.48 -12.43 21.42
N GLU A 83 -9.82 -12.76 22.52
CA GLU A 83 -8.39 -13.04 22.50
C GLU A 83 -8.07 -14.34 21.76
N LEU A 84 -6.99 -14.34 20.97
CA LEU A 84 -6.50 -15.53 20.26
C LEU A 84 -5.62 -16.44 21.14
N THR A 85 -5.11 -15.95 22.28
CA THR A 85 -4.26 -16.75 23.21
C THR A 85 -4.30 -16.21 24.64
N ASN A 86 -4.51 -17.11 25.61
CA ASN A 86 -4.39 -16.84 27.05
C ASN A 86 -2.95 -16.40 27.41
N THR A 87 -2.75 -15.13 27.79
CA THR A 87 -1.51 -14.66 28.43
C THR A 87 -1.78 -14.05 29.81
N ARG A 88 -0.80 -14.16 30.72
CA ARG A 88 -0.93 -14.07 32.19
C ARG A 88 -1.10 -12.66 32.77
N ALA A 89 -1.67 -11.70 32.04
CA ALA A 89 -1.89 -10.35 32.57
C ALA A 89 -3.13 -9.68 31.94
N ASN A 90 -4.32 -10.27 32.09
CA ASN A 90 -5.55 -9.63 31.66
C ASN A 90 -6.38 -9.17 32.85
N VAL A 91 -6.64 -7.87 32.92
CA VAL A 91 -7.86 -7.37 33.57
C VAL A 91 -9.00 -7.83 32.68
N GLY A 92 -9.80 -8.80 33.15
CA GLY A 92 -10.92 -9.33 32.39
C GLY A 92 -12.01 -8.27 32.16
N LEU A 93 -12.68 -8.34 31.02
CA LEU A 93 -13.89 -7.55 30.75
C LEU A 93 -15.02 -8.03 31.67
N ASP A 94 -15.70 -7.09 32.32
CA ASP A 94 -16.81 -7.33 33.25
C ASP A 94 -17.93 -6.29 33.06
N THR A 95 -19.03 -6.44 33.81
CA THR A 95 -20.23 -5.59 33.68
C THR A 95 -20.00 -4.13 34.10
N VAL A 96 -18.88 -3.83 34.76
CA VAL A 96 -18.49 -2.46 35.14
C VAL A 96 -17.64 -1.85 34.02
N SER A 97 -16.56 -2.54 33.65
CA SER A 97 -15.63 -2.10 32.61
C SER A 97 -16.27 -2.01 31.23
N VAL A 98 -17.25 -2.87 30.89
CA VAL A 98 -17.96 -2.78 29.60
C VAL A 98 -18.66 -1.44 29.38
N LYS A 99 -19.10 -0.76 30.45
CA LYS A 99 -19.70 0.59 30.37
C LYS A 99 -18.67 1.64 29.92
N ARG A 100 -17.39 1.44 30.22
CA ARG A 100 -16.30 2.30 29.73
C ARG A 100 -16.16 2.26 28.22
N HIS A 101 -16.48 1.11 27.62
CA HIS A 101 -16.35 0.89 26.19
C HIS A 101 -17.49 1.51 25.37
N ILE A 102 -18.44 2.18 26.01
CA ILE A 102 -19.57 2.84 25.36
C ILE A 102 -19.44 4.33 25.63
N VAL A 103 -19.19 5.11 24.58
CA VAL A 103 -19.02 6.56 24.64
C VAL A 103 -20.27 7.26 24.13
N VAL A 104 -20.63 8.36 24.79
CA VAL A 104 -21.74 9.21 24.38
C VAL A 104 -21.41 9.96 23.09
N GLY A 105 -22.32 9.88 22.12
CA GLY A 105 -22.19 10.51 20.80
C GLY A 105 -21.54 9.63 19.75
N THR A 106 -21.67 10.07 18.50
CA THR A 106 -21.10 9.42 17.32
C THR A 106 -19.75 10.07 17.01
N HIS A 107 -18.66 9.32 17.10
CA HIS A 107 -17.31 9.83 16.88
C HIS A 107 -16.64 9.06 15.76
N LYS A 108 -16.36 9.71 14.64
CA LYS A 108 -15.52 9.12 13.60
C LYS A 108 -14.05 9.29 13.92
N LYS A 109 -13.24 8.29 13.59
CA LYS A 109 -11.79 8.29 13.80
C LYS A 109 -11.12 9.53 13.20
N GLU A 110 -11.59 10.03 12.07
CA GLU A 110 -11.01 11.20 11.38
C GLU A 110 -11.34 12.53 12.10
N GLU A 111 -12.41 12.55 12.89
CA GLU A 111 -12.89 13.71 13.64
C GLU A 111 -12.23 13.82 15.03
N LEU A 112 -11.60 12.73 15.50
CA LEU A 112 -10.94 12.68 16.80
C LEU A 112 -9.60 13.44 16.80
N THR A 113 -9.39 14.28 17.81
CA THR A 113 -8.19 15.09 17.98
C THR A 113 -7.33 14.64 19.16
N ASP A 114 -6.01 14.84 19.07
CA ASP A 114 -5.09 14.54 20.17
C ASP A 114 -5.48 15.30 21.44
N GLY A 115 -5.55 14.60 22.57
CA GLY A 115 -5.94 15.17 23.86
C GLY A 115 -7.45 15.36 24.07
N GLN A 116 -8.29 14.97 23.12
CA GLN A 116 -9.74 15.01 23.29
C GLN A 116 -10.18 14.04 24.41
N GLU A 117 -11.10 14.48 25.27
CA GLU A 117 -11.75 13.61 26.25
C GLU A 117 -13.12 13.17 25.76
N LEU A 118 -13.36 11.86 25.80
CA LEU A 118 -14.62 11.21 25.48
C LEU A 118 -15.29 10.74 26.76
N THR A 119 -16.56 11.09 26.96
CA THR A 119 -17.31 10.65 28.15
C THR A 119 -17.99 9.32 27.89
N SER A 120 -17.66 8.30 28.67
CA SER A 120 -18.32 7.00 28.64
C SER A 120 -19.72 7.05 29.29
N VAL A 121 -20.54 6.02 29.08
CA VAL A 121 -21.83 5.90 29.79
C VAL A 121 -21.66 5.57 31.29
N SER A 122 -20.47 5.14 31.73
CA SER A 122 -20.12 5.09 33.16
C SER A 122 -19.79 6.47 33.74
N GLY A 123 -19.65 7.52 32.91
CA GLY A 123 -19.21 8.86 33.30
C GLY A 123 -17.68 9.01 33.37
N GLU A 124 -16.92 7.96 33.03
CA GLU A 124 -15.46 8.01 32.96
C GLU A 124 -15.01 8.85 31.75
N GLN A 125 -13.96 9.65 31.92
CA GLN A 125 -13.33 10.37 30.80
C GLN A 125 -12.24 9.50 30.17
N LEU A 126 -12.33 9.31 28.86
CA LEU A 126 -11.38 8.55 28.07
C LEU A 126 -10.58 9.51 27.20
N LEU A 127 -9.26 9.47 27.32
CA LEU A 127 -8.37 10.32 26.57
C LEU A 127 -8.08 9.72 25.21
N VAL A 128 -8.32 10.50 24.17
CA VAL A 128 -7.86 10.26 22.81
C VAL A 128 -6.39 10.65 22.72
N SER A 129 -5.57 9.75 22.20
CA SER A 129 -4.20 10.06 21.81
C SER A 129 -4.01 9.81 20.31
N LYS A 130 -3.34 10.74 19.63
CA LYS A 130 -3.07 10.67 18.19
C LYS A 130 -1.56 10.70 17.92
N ALA A 131 -1.05 9.66 17.29
CA ALA A 131 0.33 9.57 16.84
C ALA A 131 0.37 9.32 15.33
N GLY A 132 0.59 10.38 14.55
CA GLY A 132 0.39 10.33 13.10
C GLY A 132 -1.09 10.07 12.75
N ASP A 133 -1.35 8.96 12.05
CA ASP A 133 -2.72 8.50 11.72
C ASP A 133 -3.26 7.45 12.71
N GLU A 134 -2.44 7.00 13.66
CA GLU A 134 -2.87 6.09 14.71
C GLU A 134 -3.67 6.86 15.77
N ILE A 135 -4.87 6.35 16.08
CA ILE A 135 -5.74 6.86 17.14
C ILE A 135 -5.83 5.79 18.22
N SER A 136 -5.73 6.19 19.48
CA SER A 136 -5.95 5.31 20.62
C SER A 136 -6.84 5.97 21.69
N ILE A 137 -7.56 5.14 22.43
CA ILE A 137 -8.38 5.54 23.58
C ILE A 137 -7.74 4.96 24.84
N ASN A 138 -7.29 5.81 25.75
CA ASN A 138 -6.48 5.43 26.92
C ASN A 138 -5.32 4.47 26.54
N GLY A 139 -4.65 4.72 25.42
CA GLY A 139 -3.54 3.90 24.93
C GLY A 139 -3.96 2.60 24.22
N VAL A 140 -5.25 2.33 24.06
CA VAL A 140 -5.73 1.19 23.25
C VAL A 140 -6.02 1.64 21.82
N VAL A 141 -5.28 1.07 20.86
CA VAL A 141 -5.39 1.42 19.44
C VAL A 141 -6.77 1.09 18.88
N VAL A 142 -7.33 2.05 18.15
CA VAL A 142 -8.56 1.91 17.38
C VAL A 142 -8.19 1.66 15.92
N ALA A 143 -8.25 0.39 15.51
CA ALA A 143 -7.87 -0.06 14.17
C ALA A 143 -9.08 -0.37 13.29
N GLY A 144 -8.90 -0.24 11.98
CA GLY A 144 -9.93 -0.49 10.97
C GLY A 144 -10.99 0.61 10.86
N GLU A 145 -11.89 0.41 9.90
CA GLU A 145 -13.08 1.24 9.67
C GLU A 145 -14.21 0.88 10.66
N PRO A 146 -15.05 1.84 11.06
CA PRO A 146 -16.17 1.53 11.93
C PRO A 146 -17.23 0.69 11.23
N VAL A 147 -17.87 -0.20 11.99
CA VAL A 147 -19.14 -0.80 11.61
C VAL A 147 -20.26 0.15 12.03
N GLN A 148 -21.18 0.44 11.11
CA GLN A 148 -22.31 1.32 11.36
C GLN A 148 -23.49 0.51 11.95
N ALA A 149 -24.03 0.98 13.08
CA ALA A 149 -25.24 0.45 13.72
C ALA A 149 -26.21 1.63 13.88
N GLY A 150 -27.12 1.79 12.90
CA GLY A 150 -27.96 2.99 12.80
C GLY A 150 -27.14 4.26 12.67
N ASP A 151 -27.33 5.17 13.63
CA ASP A 151 -26.58 6.43 13.76
C ASP A 151 -25.34 6.30 14.69
N SER A 152 -25.07 5.10 15.19
CA SER A 152 -23.95 4.78 16.09
C SER A 152 -22.79 4.11 15.34
N TYR A 153 -21.59 4.16 15.94
CA TYR A 153 -20.40 3.48 15.40
C TYR A 153 -19.87 2.42 16.35
N ILE A 154 -19.36 1.34 15.76
CA ILE A 154 -18.68 0.25 16.45
C ILE A 154 -17.26 0.15 15.91
N TYR A 155 -16.28 0.27 16.79
CA TYR A 155 -14.87 -0.02 16.53
C TYR A 155 -14.44 -1.27 17.27
N VAL A 156 -13.66 -2.13 16.63
CA VAL A 156 -13.09 -3.31 17.27
C VAL A 156 -11.73 -2.95 17.86
N VAL A 157 -11.57 -3.17 19.16
CA VAL A 157 -10.32 -2.89 19.89
C VAL A 157 -9.63 -4.18 20.34
N PRO A 158 -8.29 -4.21 20.38
CA PRO A 158 -7.54 -5.45 20.63
C PRO A 158 -7.58 -5.91 22.09
N LYS A 159 -7.95 -5.04 23.04
CA LYS A 159 -7.98 -5.34 24.48
C LYS A 159 -8.92 -4.39 25.23
N VAL A 160 -9.16 -4.68 26.51
CA VAL A 160 -9.94 -3.83 27.42
C VAL A 160 -9.28 -2.46 27.57
N ILE A 161 -10.07 -1.39 27.49
CA ILE A 161 -9.62 -0.01 27.67
C ILE A 161 -9.36 0.19 29.17
N PRO A 162 -8.12 0.52 29.59
CA PRO A 162 -7.80 0.65 31.00
C PRO A 162 -8.51 1.87 31.60
N ALA A 163 -8.76 1.80 32.91
CA ALA A 163 -9.17 2.96 33.69
C ALA A 163 -8.00 3.97 33.72
N ARG A 164 -8.31 5.28 33.67
CA ARG A 164 -7.31 6.32 33.95
C ARG A 164 -7.41 6.77 35.40
N GLU A 165 -6.27 7.11 35.97
CA GLU A 165 -6.22 7.82 37.25
C GLU A 165 -6.89 9.19 37.10
N PRO A 166 -7.82 9.57 38.01
CA PRO A 166 -8.50 10.87 37.96
C PRO A 166 -7.50 12.04 37.94
N GLY A 167 -7.63 12.91 36.94
CA GLY A 167 -6.78 14.11 36.80
C GLY A 167 -5.48 13.90 36.00
N SER A 168 -5.24 12.71 35.46
CA SER A 168 -4.15 12.50 34.48
C SER A 168 -4.46 13.26 33.19
N SER A 169 -3.52 14.06 32.69
CA SER A 169 -3.62 14.75 31.39
C SER A 169 -2.62 14.22 30.35
N GLU A 170 -1.76 13.27 30.73
CA GLU A 170 -0.71 12.77 29.85
C GLU A 170 -1.28 11.71 28.88
N PRO A 171 -0.96 11.82 27.58
CA PRO A 171 -1.30 10.81 26.59
C PRO A 171 -0.55 9.51 26.87
N ILE A 172 -1.25 8.38 26.74
CA ILE A 172 -0.65 7.05 26.93
C ILE A 172 -0.03 6.64 25.59
N LEU A 173 1.09 7.27 25.27
CA LEU A 173 1.92 6.97 24.11
C LEU A 173 3.24 6.37 24.55
N HIS A 174 3.72 5.45 23.73
CA HIS A 174 5.06 4.90 23.78
C HIS A 174 5.96 5.70 22.84
N TYR A 175 7.23 5.77 23.20
CA TYR A 175 8.26 6.35 22.33
C TYR A 175 9.35 5.29 22.10
N THR A 176 9.52 4.88 20.85
CA THR A 176 10.64 4.00 20.45
C THR A 176 11.72 4.85 19.79
N THR A 177 12.90 4.92 20.41
CA THR A 177 14.09 5.47 19.78
C THR A 177 14.91 4.35 19.15
N LEU A 178 15.09 4.37 17.84
CA LEU A 178 16.01 3.47 17.16
C LEU A 178 17.35 4.17 16.98
N LYS A 179 18.43 3.56 17.48
CA LYS A 179 19.81 4.00 17.28
C LYS A 179 20.47 3.10 16.25
N VAL A 180 20.54 3.56 15.01
CA VAL A 180 21.12 2.80 13.90
C VAL A 180 22.62 3.08 13.77
N ARG A 181 23.40 2.02 13.81
CA ARG A 181 24.85 2.02 13.83
C ARG A 181 25.39 1.33 12.58
N LYS A 182 26.32 1.97 11.88
CA LYS A 182 27.16 1.34 10.87
C LYS A 182 28.21 0.49 11.56
N LEU A 183 28.28 -0.80 11.24
CA LEU A 183 29.36 -1.68 11.67
C LEU A 183 30.52 -1.64 10.68
N THR A 184 31.74 -1.61 11.21
CA THR A 184 32.99 -1.72 10.43
C THR A 184 33.75 -3.03 10.69
N GLY A 185 33.25 -3.85 11.62
CA GLY A 185 33.72 -5.21 11.93
C GLY A 185 32.55 -6.08 12.42
N ASP A 186 32.87 -7.19 13.06
CA ASP A 186 31.88 -8.14 13.58
C ASP A 186 31.56 -7.90 15.08
N ASP A 187 32.12 -6.85 15.68
CA ASP A 187 31.85 -6.45 17.07
C ASP A 187 31.18 -5.06 17.15
N TYR A 188 30.48 -4.81 18.26
CA TYR A 188 29.82 -3.51 18.50
C TYR A 188 30.78 -2.34 18.68
N GLY A 189 32.01 -2.62 19.13
CA GLY A 189 33.02 -1.63 19.48
C GLY A 189 33.53 -0.85 18.27
N THR A 190 33.42 -1.43 17.08
CA THR A 190 33.84 -0.84 15.81
C THR A 190 32.65 -0.29 15.01
N SER A 191 31.83 0.54 15.66
CA SER A 191 30.63 1.11 15.04
C SER A 191 30.65 2.65 14.96
N SER A 192 29.88 3.22 14.04
CA SER A 192 29.64 4.66 13.91
C SER A 192 28.15 4.96 13.69
N PRO A 193 27.65 6.19 13.94
CA PRO A 193 26.25 6.52 13.67
C PRO A 193 25.96 6.42 12.18
N LEU A 194 24.79 5.89 11.80
CA LEU A 194 24.38 5.81 10.40
C LEU A 194 23.18 6.72 10.13
N GLU A 195 23.49 7.90 9.59
CA GLU A 195 22.50 8.89 9.12
C GLU A 195 21.79 8.40 7.86
N GLY A 196 20.57 8.87 7.63
CA GLY A 196 19.82 8.62 6.39
C GLY A 196 19.43 7.16 6.20
N VAL A 197 19.19 6.45 7.29
CA VAL A 197 18.56 5.13 7.29
C VAL A 197 17.07 5.35 7.35
N VAL A 198 16.38 4.81 6.35
CA VAL A 198 14.94 4.86 6.28
C VAL A 198 14.36 3.77 7.18
N VAL A 199 13.50 4.18 8.11
CA VAL A 199 12.81 3.30 9.03
C VAL A 199 11.33 3.22 8.65
N LYS A 200 10.86 2.03 8.30
CA LYS A 200 9.43 1.75 8.14
C LYS A 200 8.91 1.17 9.45
N ALA A 201 8.14 1.94 10.20
CA ALA A 201 7.52 1.47 11.44
C ALA A 201 6.06 1.05 11.19
N LEU A 202 5.67 -0.09 11.75
CA LEU A 202 4.32 -0.64 11.72
C LEU A 202 3.81 -0.81 13.14
N ASN A 203 2.51 -0.69 13.31
CA ASN A 203 1.85 -0.87 14.58
C ASN A 203 1.51 -2.35 14.85
N SER A 204 0.80 -2.61 15.94
CA SER A 204 0.41 -3.97 16.35
C SER A 204 -0.50 -4.68 15.34
N THR A 205 -1.28 -3.93 14.56
CA THR A 205 -2.14 -4.43 13.47
C THR A 205 -1.45 -4.49 12.10
N ARG A 206 -0.13 -4.21 12.04
CA ARG A 206 0.71 -4.13 10.83
C ARG A 206 0.40 -2.94 9.92
N ASP A 207 -0.37 -1.97 10.40
CA ASP A 207 -0.59 -0.69 9.73
C ASP A 207 0.66 0.19 9.86
N SER A 208 0.96 0.99 8.84
CA SER A 208 2.15 1.85 8.82
C SER A 208 1.96 3.07 9.73
N LEU A 209 2.89 3.31 10.65
CA LEU A 209 2.86 4.45 11.58
C LEU A 209 3.40 5.74 10.94
N ALA A 210 4.48 5.62 10.17
CA ALA A 210 5.04 6.58 9.21
C ALA A 210 6.37 6.00 8.70
N ARG A 211 6.95 6.64 7.68
CA ARG A 211 8.36 6.42 7.33
C ARG A 211 9.18 7.47 8.04
N TYR A 212 10.21 7.04 8.75
CA TYR A 212 11.13 7.89 9.48
C TYR A 212 12.53 7.80 8.87
N GLU A 213 13.40 8.74 9.20
CA GLU A 213 14.79 8.73 8.74
C GLU A 213 15.71 9.07 9.92
N THR A 214 16.83 8.35 10.03
CA THR A 214 17.80 8.63 11.08
C THR A 214 18.53 9.94 10.83
N ASN A 215 18.68 10.73 11.89
CA ASN A 215 19.44 11.97 11.86
C ASN A 215 20.97 11.73 11.79
N SER A 216 21.77 12.80 11.81
CA SER A 216 23.24 12.72 11.83
C SER A 216 23.85 11.96 13.01
N SER A 217 23.09 11.75 14.09
CA SER A 217 23.46 10.90 15.22
C SER A 217 23.03 9.44 15.05
N GLY A 218 22.49 9.08 13.89
CA GLY A 218 21.97 7.75 13.60
C GLY A 218 20.70 7.42 14.36
N GLU A 219 19.99 8.42 14.89
CA GLU A 219 18.85 8.20 15.77
C GLU A 219 17.53 8.62 15.12
N VAL A 220 16.45 7.91 15.47
CA VAL A 220 15.09 8.35 15.19
C VAL A 220 14.12 7.92 16.28
N THR A 221 13.20 8.79 16.66
CA THR A 221 12.18 8.51 17.69
C THR A 221 10.79 8.44 17.06
N ILE A 222 10.13 7.31 17.28
CA ILE A 222 8.80 6.98 16.79
C ILE A 222 7.85 7.10 17.98
N SER A 223 6.84 7.95 17.87
CA SER A 223 5.73 8.00 18.83
C SER A 223 4.60 7.10 18.34
N HIS A 224 4.02 6.28 19.22
CA HIS A 224 2.95 5.34 18.87
C HIS A 224 2.15 4.93 20.11
N ALA A 225 0.92 4.45 19.91
CA ALA A 225 0.08 3.92 20.99
C ALA A 225 0.14 2.38 21.08
N SER A 226 0.61 1.70 20.04
CA SER A 226 0.69 0.24 20.04
C SER A 226 1.69 -0.32 21.07
N ASP A 227 1.29 -1.34 21.84
CA ASP A 227 2.20 -2.07 22.75
C ASP A 227 3.20 -2.96 22.02
N THR A 228 3.02 -3.17 20.72
CA THR A 228 4.01 -3.80 19.87
C THR A 228 4.14 -2.97 18.61
N ILE A 229 5.36 -2.57 18.30
CA ILE A 229 5.67 -2.05 16.98
C ILE A 229 6.58 -3.01 16.26
N PHE A 230 6.46 -3.01 14.94
CA PHE A 230 7.40 -3.67 14.07
C PHE A 230 8.15 -2.64 13.25
N TYR A 231 9.38 -2.93 12.88
CA TYR A 231 10.14 -2.01 12.04
C TYR A 231 11.04 -2.71 11.05
N GLN A 232 11.33 -1.98 9.96
CA GLN A 232 12.29 -2.36 8.93
C GLN A 232 13.25 -1.20 8.74
N LEU A 233 14.53 -1.53 8.58
CA LEU A 233 15.57 -0.57 8.26
C LEU A 233 15.96 -0.73 6.81
N TYR A 234 16.12 0.39 6.11
CA TYR A 234 16.53 0.41 4.72
C TYR A 234 17.54 1.52 4.50
N LYS A 235 18.69 1.15 3.94
CA LYS A 235 19.65 2.08 3.37
C LYS A 235 20.34 1.37 2.22
N ALA A 236 20.36 2.00 1.05
CA ALA A 236 20.97 1.41 -0.14
C ALA A 236 22.44 1.06 0.12
N GLY A 237 22.84 -0.17 -0.23
CA GLY A 237 24.20 -0.69 0.00
C GLY A 237 24.46 -1.18 1.43
N TYR A 238 23.44 -1.33 2.28
CA TYR A 238 23.60 -1.82 3.65
C TYR A 238 22.67 -3.02 3.91
N GLN A 239 23.15 -3.96 4.73
CA GLN A 239 22.38 -5.06 5.29
C GLN A 239 22.06 -4.78 6.76
N THR A 240 20.88 -5.20 7.21
CA THR A 240 20.45 -5.05 8.60
C THR A 240 20.72 -6.32 9.38
N TYR A 241 21.23 -6.15 10.60
CA TYR A 241 21.52 -7.24 11.50
C TYR A 241 20.87 -6.99 12.87
N VAL A 242 20.52 -8.08 13.55
CA VAL A 242 20.04 -8.07 14.93
C VAL A 242 20.77 -9.17 15.68
N ASP A 243 21.57 -8.77 16.65
CA ASP A 243 22.12 -9.69 17.65
C ASP A 243 20.98 -10.14 18.58
N TRP A 244 20.35 -11.26 18.23
CA TRP A 244 19.27 -11.85 19.01
C TRP A 244 19.80 -12.69 20.17
N ASN A 245 21.08 -13.08 20.14
CA ASN A 245 21.70 -13.95 21.13
C ASN A 245 22.39 -13.16 22.27
N VAL A 246 22.57 -11.85 22.07
CA VAL A 246 23.14 -10.83 22.97
C VAL A 246 24.60 -11.12 23.36
N ASP A 247 25.39 -11.72 22.46
CA ASP A 247 26.79 -12.06 22.70
C ASP A 247 27.77 -10.92 22.37
N GLY A 248 27.25 -9.82 21.81
CA GLY A 248 28.07 -8.65 21.48
C GLY A 248 28.74 -8.71 20.11
N LYS A 249 28.40 -9.71 19.30
CA LYS A 249 28.92 -9.94 17.96
C LYS A 249 27.76 -10.04 16.97
N ILE A 250 28.10 -9.89 15.70
CA ILE A 250 27.16 -10.06 14.60
C ILE A 250 27.72 -11.07 13.61
N ASP A 251 26.95 -12.12 13.31
CA ASP A 251 27.24 -13.12 12.30
C ASP A 251 26.16 -13.24 11.21
N GLU A 252 26.36 -14.16 10.26
CA GLU A 252 25.45 -14.38 9.12
C GLU A 252 24.07 -14.92 9.53
N ASN A 253 23.94 -15.57 10.68
CA ASN A 253 22.66 -16.05 11.22
C ASN A 253 21.82 -14.92 11.82
N GLU A 254 22.44 -13.77 12.06
CA GLU A 254 21.84 -12.55 12.60
C GLU A 254 21.49 -11.52 11.53
N LEU A 255 21.76 -11.86 10.26
CA LEU A 255 21.31 -11.10 9.11
C LEU A 255 19.78 -11.15 9.03
N ILE A 256 19.17 -9.98 9.07
CA ILE A 256 17.75 -9.84 8.77
C ILE A 256 17.59 -9.88 7.25
N PRO A 257 16.90 -10.90 6.68
CA PRO A 257 16.65 -10.93 5.25
C PRO A 257 15.92 -9.67 4.81
N GLU A 258 16.15 -9.25 3.57
CA GLU A 258 15.50 -8.06 3.02
C GLU A 258 13.97 -8.18 3.13
N GLY A 259 13.33 -7.26 3.88
CA GLY A 259 11.91 -7.30 4.17
C GLY A 259 11.53 -8.05 5.46
N GLY A 260 12.49 -8.53 6.24
CA GLY A 260 12.27 -9.01 7.61
C GLY A 260 11.75 -7.89 8.52
N LEU A 261 10.98 -8.26 9.54
CA LEU A 261 10.38 -7.33 10.50
C LEU A 261 10.99 -7.57 11.88
N ASN A 262 11.60 -6.54 12.44
CA ASN A 262 12.01 -6.51 13.84
C ASN A 262 10.83 -6.04 14.70
N MET A 263 10.87 -6.27 16.02
CA MET A 263 9.78 -5.89 16.90
C MET A 263 10.26 -5.29 18.22
N VAL A 264 9.47 -4.35 18.73
CA VAL A 264 9.63 -3.78 20.08
C VAL A 264 8.34 -4.01 20.84
N ILE A 265 8.42 -4.69 21.98
CA ILE A 265 7.26 -5.04 22.82
C ILE A 265 7.28 -4.22 24.10
N TYR A 266 6.16 -3.62 24.45
CA TYR A 266 5.95 -2.86 25.68
C TYR A 266 5.11 -3.68 26.65
N THR A 267 5.55 -3.77 27.91
CA THR A 267 4.83 -4.42 29.01
C THR A 267 4.22 -3.40 29.98
N ALA A 268 4.55 -2.11 29.82
CA ALA A 268 4.01 -0.96 30.52
C ALA A 268 4.24 0.30 29.66
N SER A 269 3.57 1.42 29.99
CA SER A 269 3.82 2.72 29.36
C SER A 269 5.27 3.17 29.57
N GLY A 270 5.94 3.63 28.51
CA GLY A 270 7.27 4.21 28.65
C GLY A 270 8.02 4.41 27.34
N ASN A 271 9.29 4.81 27.47
CA ASN A 271 10.20 5.01 26.34
C ASN A 271 11.14 3.82 26.24
N LYS A 272 11.37 3.32 25.01
CA LYS A 272 12.37 2.30 24.72
C LYS A 272 13.41 2.83 23.75
N THR A 273 14.61 2.31 23.87
CA THR A 273 15.70 2.59 22.95
C THR A 273 16.24 1.27 22.45
N GLU A 274 16.20 1.06 21.13
CA GLU A 274 16.73 -0.14 20.49
C GLU A 274 17.99 0.23 19.69
N SER A 275 19.07 -0.51 19.92
CA SER A 275 20.27 -0.42 19.09
C SER A 275 20.09 -1.31 17.87
N CYS A 276 20.24 -0.75 16.69
CA CYS A 276 20.14 -1.47 15.44
C CYS A 276 21.46 -1.37 14.69
N PHE A 277 21.85 -2.44 14.02
CA PHE A 277 23.15 -2.51 13.36
C PHE A 277 22.95 -2.75 11.87
N MET A 278 23.71 -2.00 11.08
CA MET A 278 23.78 -2.20 9.64
C MET A 278 25.23 -2.32 9.22
N LYS A 279 25.53 -3.37 8.46
CA LYS A 279 26.84 -3.51 7.81
C LYS A 279 26.70 -2.97 6.40
N GLU A 280 27.67 -2.15 5.99
CA GLU A 280 27.81 -1.87 4.56
C GLU A 280 27.98 -3.23 3.89
N GLN A 281 27.16 -3.49 2.87
CA GLN A 281 27.41 -4.65 2.02
C GLN A 281 28.85 -4.48 1.56
N ALA A 282 29.70 -5.44 1.90
CA ALA A 282 31.03 -5.47 1.35
C ALA A 282 30.87 -5.30 -0.16
N ASP A 283 31.68 -4.43 -0.74
CA ASP A 283 31.87 -4.38 -2.20
C ASP A 283 32.67 -5.64 -2.61
N ASP A 284 32.30 -6.79 -2.05
CA ASP A 284 32.72 -8.09 -2.53
C ASP A 284 32.27 -8.11 -3.98
N GLU A 285 33.21 -8.34 -4.88
CA GLU A 285 32.99 -8.36 -6.30
C GLU A 285 31.88 -9.37 -6.62
N MET A 286 30.60 -8.98 -6.57
CA MET A 286 29.48 -9.83 -6.99
C MET A 286 29.81 -10.29 -8.41
N PRO A 287 30.17 -11.56 -8.61
CA PRO A 287 30.68 -12.01 -9.88
C PRO A 287 29.61 -11.76 -10.94
N LEU A 288 30.03 -11.54 -12.19
CA LEU A 288 29.10 -11.21 -13.27
C LEU A 288 27.97 -12.25 -13.40
N ASP A 289 28.27 -13.52 -13.14
CA ASP A 289 27.28 -14.59 -13.22
C ASP A 289 26.27 -14.55 -12.06
N GLU A 290 26.73 -14.27 -10.83
CA GLU A 290 25.81 -14.04 -9.70
C GLU A 290 24.93 -12.80 -9.95
N ALA A 291 25.51 -11.73 -10.47
CA ALA A 291 24.77 -10.51 -10.82
C ALA A 291 23.68 -10.79 -11.86
N LYS A 292 23.98 -11.61 -12.88
CA LYS A 292 23.02 -12.04 -13.90
C LYS A 292 21.90 -12.89 -13.29
N GLU A 293 22.23 -13.85 -12.44
CA GLU A 293 21.24 -14.73 -11.80
C GLU A 293 20.30 -13.94 -10.88
N GLN A 294 20.85 -13.07 -10.02
CA GLN A 294 20.05 -12.19 -9.17
C GLN A 294 19.15 -11.27 -10.01
N TRP A 295 19.69 -10.68 -11.08
CA TRP A 295 18.92 -9.82 -11.98
C TRP A 295 17.78 -10.58 -12.66
N GLN A 296 18.06 -11.73 -13.27
CA GLN A 296 17.07 -12.54 -13.95
C GLN A 296 15.95 -12.98 -13.00
N SER A 297 16.28 -13.42 -11.79
CA SER A 297 15.31 -13.78 -10.77
C SER A 297 14.42 -12.60 -10.39
N CYS A 298 15.01 -11.42 -10.21
CA CYS A 298 14.30 -10.21 -9.85
C CYS A 298 13.32 -9.75 -10.95
N ILE A 299 13.78 -9.74 -12.21
CA ILE A 299 12.95 -9.37 -13.35
C ILE A 299 11.82 -10.37 -13.58
N LYS A 300 12.10 -11.68 -13.51
CA LYS A 300 11.06 -12.71 -13.60
C LYS A 300 9.99 -12.52 -12.52
N ASN A 301 10.39 -12.28 -11.28
CA ASN A 301 9.45 -12.04 -10.18
C ASN A 301 8.55 -10.83 -10.48
N PHE A 302 9.13 -9.71 -10.91
CA PHE A 302 8.35 -8.53 -11.25
C PHE A 302 7.34 -8.79 -12.37
N TYR A 303 7.72 -9.45 -13.46
CA TYR A 303 6.79 -9.68 -14.57
C TYR A 303 5.75 -10.77 -14.29
N ASP A 304 6.06 -11.73 -13.42
CA ASP A 304 5.06 -12.65 -12.88
C ASP A 304 3.99 -11.84 -12.10
N GLN A 305 4.41 -10.88 -11.26
CA GLN A 305 3.49 -9.97 -10.56
C GLN A 305 2.73 -9.05 -11.52
N ASN A 306 3.37 -8.52 -12.57
CA ASN A 306 2.74 -7.66 -13.57
C ASN A 306 1.60 -8.37 -14.30
N ARG A 307 1.81 -9.62 -14.72
CA ARG A 307 0.78 -10.44 -15.35
C ARG A 307 -0.35 -10.73 -14.38
N VAL A 308 -0.05 -11.13 -13.14
CA VAL A 308 -1.07 -11.38 -12.10
C VAL A 308 -1.88 -10.13 -11.79
N LEU A 309 -1.25 -8.96 -11.68
CA LEU A 309 -1.94 -7.70 -11.44
C LEU A 309 -2.91 -7.37 -12.58
N ASN A 310 -2.50 -7.52 -13.84
CA ASN A 310 -3.41 -7.35 -14.98
C ASN A 310 -4.61 -8.30 -14.87
N GLN A 311 -4.38 -9.56 -14.47
CA GLN A 311 -5.49 -10.51 -14.33
C GLN A 311 -6.45 -10.16 -13.19
N LYS A 312 -5.92 -9.66 -12.07
CA LYS A 312 -6.73 -9.14 -10.96
C LYS A 312 -7.59 -7.98 -11.44
N LEU A 313 -6.97 -6.96 -12.02
CA LEU A 313 -7.65 -5.72 -12.41
C LEU A 313 -8.66 -5.94 -13.55
N CYS A 314 -8.29 -6.71 -14.57
CA CYS A 314 -9.12 -6.91 -15.75
C CYS A 314 -10.20 -7.98 -15.55
N TYR A 315 -9.88 -9.07 -14.84
CA TYR A 315 -10.72 -10.26 -14.81
C TYR A 315 -11.22 -10.64 -13.41
N GLY A 316 -10.70 -10.04 -12.33
CA GLY A 316 -11.08 -10.40 -10.95
C GLY A 316 -10.38 -11.66 -10.44
N PHE A 317 -9.20 -11.97 -11.00
CA PHE A 317 -8.41 -13.14 -10.61
C PHE A 317 -8.13 -13.17 -9.09
N GLY A 318 -8.19 -14.34 -8.47
CA GLY A 318 -7.91 -14.50 -7.04
C GLY A 318 -8.91 -13.82 -6.10
N ASN A 319 -10.19 -13.75 -6.50
CA ASN A 319 -11.27 -13.06 -5.76
C ASN A 319 -11.00 -11.56 -5.54
N PHE A 320 -10.22 -10.95 -6.42
CA PHE A 320 -9.89 -9.52 -6.35
C PHE A 320 -11.15 -8.64 -6.43
N SER A 321 -11.17 -7.61 -5.60
CA SER A 321 -12.15 -6.53 -5.62
C SER A 321 -11.47 -5.15 -5.58
N TYR A 322 -12.00 -4.21 -6.35
CA TYR A 322 -11.51 -2.82 -6.31
C TYR A 322 -11.81 -2.13 -4.97
N ARG A 323 -12.81 -2.61 -4.22
CA ARG A 323 -13.20 -2.05 -2.93
C ARG A 323 -12.19 -2.36 -1.82
N ASN A 324 -11.67 -3.59 -1.79
CA ASN A 324 -10.89 -4.07 -0.63
C ASN A 324 -9.40 -4.23 -0.95
N ASP A 325 -9.05 -4.48 -2.21
CA ASP A 325 -7.72 -5.02 -2.55
C ASP A 325 -6.84 -4.05 -3.33
N ILE A 326 -7.39 -2.93 -3.81
CA ILE A 326 -6.69 -2.02 -4.72
C ILE A 326 -5.43 -1.41 -4.10
N ASP A 327 -5.50 -0.97 -2.84
CA ASP A 327 -4.37 -0.35 -2.15
C ASP A 327 -3.25 -1.35 -1.87
N SER A 328 -3.59 -2.57 -1.45
CA SER A 328 -2.60 -3.62 -1.19
C SER A 328 -1.94 -4.09 -2.49
N CYS A 329 -2.72 -4.31 -3.56
CA CYS A 329 -2.19 -4.71 -4.86
C CYS A 329 -1.28 -3.63 -5.45
N SER A 330 -1.66 -2.37 -5.30
CA SER A 330 -0.87 -1.22 -5.72
C SER A 330 0.47 -1.15 -4.96
N TYR A 331 0.41 -1.24 -3.62
CA TYR A 331 1.61 -1.26 -2.77
C TYR A 331 2.57 -2.41 -3.15
N GLU A 332 2.05 -3.61 -3.32
CA GLU A 332 2.83 -4.80 -3.65
C GLU A 332 3.50 -4.72 -5.02
N TYR A 333 2.77 -4.22 -6.03
CA TYR A 333 3.33 -4.00 -7.36
C TYR A 333 4.43 -2.94 -7.34
N TRP A 334 4.18 -1.79 -6.73
CA TRP A 334 5.16 -0.71 -6.63
C TRP A 334 6.41 -1.18 -5.88
N ARG A 335 6.24 -1.87 -4.75
CA ARG A 335 7.36 -2.41 -3.97
C ARG A 335 8.22 -3.38 -4.78
N THR A 336 7.58 -4.29 -5.52
CA THR A 336 8.30 -5.28 -6.35
C THR A 336 9.05 -4.59 -7.49
N ALA A 337 8.42 -3.58 -8.12
CA ALA A 337 9.06 -2.80 -9.18
C ALA A 337 10.30 -2.05 -8.68
N TYR A 338 10.17 -1.35 -7.55
CA TYR A 338 11.28 -0.56 -7.01
C TYR A 338 12.38 -1.40 -6.37
N LYS A 339 12.07 -2.61 -5.89
CA LYS A 339 13.10 -3.60 -5.53
C LYS A 339 13.97 -3.97 -6.73
N ALA A 340 13.36 -4.22 -7.89
CA ALA A 340 14.10 -4.49 -9.12
C ALA A 340 14.89 -3.27 -9.58
N ILE A 341 14.29 -2.08 -9.56
CA ILE A 341 14.98 -0.84 -9.91
C ILE A 341 16.19 -0.60 -9.01
N ASP A 342 16.07 -0.75 -7.69
CA ASP A 342 17.18 -0.55 -6.75
C ASP A 342 18.35 -1.52 -6.99
N LEU A 343 18.05 -2.80 -7.26
CA LEU A 343 19.08 -3.75 -7.70
C LEU A 343 19.71 -3.30 -9.02
N GLY A 344 18.91 -2.87 -9.99
CA GLY A 344 19.38 -2.39 -11.28
C GLY A 344 20.31 -1.19 -11.14
N VAL A 345 19.96 -0.21 -10.30
CA VAL A 345 20.80 0.96 -9.98
C VAL A 345 22.15 0.52 -9.42
N ARG A 346 22.17 -0.44 -8.47
CA ARG A 346 23.44 -0.98 -7.92
C ARG A 346 24.29 -1.62 -9.03
N LEU A 347 23.67 -2.40 -9.91
CA LEU A 347 24.36 -3.05 -11.05
C LEU A 347 24.90 -2.04 -12.07
N GLN A 348 24.15 -0.96 -12.37
CA GLN A 348 24.59 0.13 -13.24
C GLN A 348 25.82 0.84 -12.68
N LYS A 349 25.79 1.18 -11.38
CA LYS A 349 26.91 1.86 -10.71
C LYS A 349 28.20 1.03 -10.77
N LYS A 350 28.08 -0.29 -10.57
CA LYS A 350 29.21 -1.20 -10.75
C LYS A 350 29.73 -1.22 -12.18
N GLY A 351 28.82 -1.16 -13.16
CA GLY A 351 29.16 -1.21 -14.58
C GLY A 351 29.98 -0.07 -15.15
N ALA A 352 30.14 1.03 -14.42
CA ALA A 352 30.98 2.15 -14.82
C ALA A 352 32.49 1.81 -14.84
N ASN A 353 32.93 0.76 -14.13
CA ASN A 353 34.35 0.50 -13.87
C ASN A 353 34.88 -0.87 -14.35
N VAL A 354 34.14 -1.59 -15.21
CA VAL A 354 34.44 -3.01 -15.57
C VAL A 354 34.44 -3.26 -17.09
N GLY A 355 35.00 -4.41 -17.50
CA GLY A 355 35.20 -4.80 -18.91
C GLY A 355 33.92 -5.00 -19.74
N SER A 356 34.07 -5.28 -21.05
CA SER A 356 32.98 -5.28 -22.04
C SER A 356 31.79 -6.19 -21.70
N SER A 357 32.02 -7.38 -21.16
CA SER A 357 30.94 -8.31 -20.78
C SER A 357 30.04 -7.75 -19.68
N TRP A 358 30.60 -6.96 -18.75
CA TRP A 358 29.80 -6.28 -17.74
C TRP A 358 29.03 -5.12 -18.35
N LYS A 359 29.64 -4.37 -19.26
CA LYS A 359 28.96 -3.27 -19.96
C LYS A 359 27.73 -3.78 -20.74
N ASP A 360 27.84 -4.91 -21.45
CA ASP A 360 26.71 -5.52 -22.16
C ASP A 360 25.59 -5.98 -21.22
N PHE A 361 25.96 -6.53 -20.06
CA PHE A 361 25.01 -6.89 -19.01
C PHE A 361 24.33 -5.65 -18.42
N SER A 362 25.09 -4.62 -18.08
CA SER A 362 24.60 -3.32 -17.61
C SER A 362 23.62 -2.71 -18.62
N ASN A 363 23.95 -2.75 -19.90
CA ASN A 363 23.04 -2.30 -20.96
C ASN A 363 21.71 -3.08 -20.96
N SER A 364 21.75 -4.39 -20.70
CA SER A 364 20.54 -5.22 -20.57
C SER A 364 19.71 -4.86 -19.33
N VAL A 365 20.38 -4.66 -18.19
CA VAL A 365 19.75 -4.17 -16.95
C VAL A 365 19.02 -2.85 -17.19
N GLN A 366 19.62 -1.93 -17.95
CA GLN A 366 19.01 -0.62 -18.24
C GLN A 366 17.77 -0.74 -19.12
N ILE A 367 17.74 -1.67 -20.08
CA ILE A 367 16.57 -1.94 -20.92
C ILE A 367 15.42 -2.49 -20.08
N ASP A 368 15.71 -3.47 -19.24
CA ASP A 368 14.75 -4.07 -18.31
C ASP A 368 14.16 -3.01 -17.36
N MET A 369 15.01 -2.18 -16.73
CA MET A 369 14.56 -1.06 -15.89
C MET A 369 13.66 -0.09 -16.66
N SER A 370 14.02 0.22 -17.91
CA SER A 370 13.24 1.12 -18.75
C SER A 370 11.85 0.57 -19.08
N LEU A 371 11.75 -0.74 -19.28
CA LEU A 371 10.47 -1.42 -19.49
C LEU A 371 9.62 -1.41 -18.20
N ILE A 372 10.23 -1.66 -17.03
CA ILE A 372 9.56 -1.52 -15.72
C ILE A 372 9.00 -0.11 -15.55
N TYR A 373 9.79 0.93 -15.84
CA TYR A 373 9.31 2.31 -15.77
C TYR A 373 8.16 2.59 -16.73
N ALA A 374 8.21 2.07 -17.95
CA ALA A 374 7.12 2.22 -18.92
C ALA A 374 5.81 1.60 -18.40
N ASP A 375 5.88 0.46 -17.72
CA ASP A 375 4.72 -0.22 -17.13
C ASP A 375 4.21 0.52 -15.89
N ILE A 376 5.09 0.99 -14.99
CA ILE A 376 4.71 1.87 -13.87
C ILE A 376 3.97 3.11 -14.40
N LEU A 377 4.49 3.79 -15.42
CA LEU A 377 3.80 4.93 -16.02
C LEU A 377 2.42 4.54 -16.61
N GLY A 378 2.29 3.32 -17.13
CA GLY A 378 1.03 2.76 -17.59
C GLY A 378 -0.04 2.62 -16.49
N PHE A 379 0.36 2.23 -15.28
CA PHE A 379 -0.55 2.05 -14.14
C PHE A 379 -0.79 3.31 -13.30
N TYR A 380 0.25 4.13 -13.14
CA TYR A 380 0.26 5.23 -12.17
C TYR A 380 0.33 6.61 -12.82
N SER A 381 0.64 6.71 -14.12
CA SER A 381 0.98 7.96 -14.84
C SER A 381 2.20 8.72 -14.29
N LYS A 382 2.81 8.22 -13.23
CA LYS A 382 3.90 8.81 -12.47
C LYS A 382 4.88 7.71 -12.09
N ALA A 383 6.16 8.02 -12.13
CA ALA A 383 7.23 7.14 -11.69
C ALA A 383 8.38 8.00 -11.16
N MET A 384 9.09 7.47 -10.17
CA MET A 384 10.40 7.96 -9.75
C MET A 384 11.46 7.28 -10.61
N ILE A 385 12.02 7.99 -11.57
CA ILE A 385 13.01 7.50 -12.54
C ILE A 385 14.41 7.82 -12.01
N TRP A 386 15.28 6.83 -11.93
CA TRP A 386 16.69 7.06 -11.57
C TRP A 386 17.43 7.81 -12.68
N ASP A 387 17.94 8.98 -12.36
CA ASP A 387 18.85 9.74 -13.20
C ASP A 387 20.30 9.41 -12.84
N ALA A 388 20.97 8.72 -13.75
CA ALA A 388 22.38 8.34 -13.61
C ALA A 388 23.32 9.56 -13.51
N GLY A 389 22.93 10.72 -14.04
CA GLY A 389 23.77 11.93 -14.03
C GLY A 389 23.85 12.57 -12.65
N SER A 390 22.71 12.69 -11.96
CA SER A 390 22.64 13.24 -10.60
C SER A 390 22.72 12.20 -9.48
N ASP A 391 22.66 10.92 -9.84
CA ASP A 391 22.53 9.78 -8.93
C ASP A 391 21.35 9.92 -7.96
N ARG A 392 20.20 10.36 -8.50
CA ARG A 392 18.96 10.58 -7.74
C ARG A 392 17.76 10.09 -8.51
N PHE A 393 16.69 9.81 -7.79
CA PHE A 393 15.38 9.58 -8.40
C PHE A 393 14.69 10.91 -8.68
N VAL A 394 14.10 11.03 -9.87
CA VAL A 394 13.35 12.21 -10.32
C VAL A 394 11.96 11.81 -10.81
N SER A 395 10.96 12.67 -10.61
CA SER A 395 9.58 12.43 -11.05
C SER A 395 9.29 12.84 -12.50
N ASP A 396 10.29 13.31 -13.24
CA ASP A 396 10.12 13.77 -14.62
C ASP A 396 10.01 12.59 -15.59
N THR A 397 8.84 12.40 -16.18
CA THR A 397 8.58 11.33 -17.15
C THR A 397 9.43 11.43 -18.42
N ASN A 398 9.97 12.61 -18.74
CA ASN A 398 10.90 12.79 -19.86
C ASN A 398 12.28 12.19 -19.57
N ALA A 399 12.65 12.01 -18.30
CA ALA A 399 13.93 11.41 -17.91
C ALA A 399 14.09 9.98 -18.48
N LEU A 400 13.00 9.22 -18.58
CA LEU A 400 13.01 7.87 -19.16
C LEU A 400 13.39 7.89 -20.64
N ILE A 401 12.76 8.76 -21.44
CA ILE A 401 13.07 8.90 -22.86
C ILE A 401 14.50 9.39 -23.07
N GLN A 402 14.94 10.39 -22.29
CA GLN A 402 16.31 10.90 -22.36
C GLN A 402 17.32 9.80 -22.02
N SER A 403 17.02 8.98 -21.01
CA SER A 403 17.85 7.81 -20.66
C SER A 403 17.89 6.79 -21.80
N LEU A 404 16.76 6.44 -22.40
CA LEU A 404 16.70 5.51 -23.53
C LEU A 404 17.48 6.03 -24.75
N ASP A 405 17.31 7.30 -25.13
CA ASP A 405 18.00 7.88 -26.28
C ASP A 405 19.53 7.90 -26.09
N LYS A 406 20.00 8.13 -24.85
CA LYS A 406 21.43 8.04 -24.51
C LYS A 406 21.93 6.60 -24.61
N VAL A 407 21.22 5.66 -23.99
CA VAL A 407 21.63 4.25 -23.90
C VAL A 407 21.67 3.60 -25.27
N VAL A 408 20.71 3.90 -26.15
CA VAL A 408 20.63 3.35 -27.53
C VAL A 408 21.93 3.55 -28.33
N GLN A 409 22.69 4.62 -28.08
CA GLN A 409 23.98 4.87 -28.75
C GLN A 409 25.05 3.85 -28.35
N GLU A 410 24.91 3.23 -27.18
CA GLU A 410 25.85 2.29 -26.60
C GLU A 410 25.37 0.83 -26.69
N LEU A 411 24.13 0.59 -27.16
CA LEU A 411 23.53 -0.74 -27.28
C LEU A 411 24.07 -1.50 -28.50
N SER A 412 24.19 -2.83 -28.35
CA SER A 412 24.35 -3.72 -29.50
C SER A 412 23.11 -3.68 -30.40
N GLU A 413 23.26 -4.04 -31.68
CA GLU A 413 22.13 -4.14 -32.61
C GLU A 413 21.03 -5.09 -32.14
N GLN A 414 21.34 -6.07 -31.28
CA GLN A 414 20.33 -6.95 -30.66
C GLN A 414 19.49 -6.26 -29.61
N GLN A 415 20.08 -5.34 -28.87
CA GLN A 415 19.44 -4.63 -27.77
C GLN A 415 18.66 -3.40 -28.24
N LYS A 416 19.07 -2.78 -29.36
CA LYS A 416 18.40 -1.58 -29.91
C LYS A 416 16.92 -1.80 -30.21
N GLY A 417 16.54 -2.98 -30.70
CA GLY A 417 15.14 -3.29 -31.02
C GLY A 417 14.22 -3.22 -29.81
N ALA A 418 14.67 -3.73 -28.66
CA ALA A 418 13.92 -3.64 -27.40
C ALA A 418 13.78 -2.19 -26.93
N ALA A 419 14.88 -1.42 -26.95
CA ALA A 419 14.86 -0.01 -26.56
C ALA A 419 13.91 0.83 -27.44
N TYR A 420 13.91 0.59 -28.75
CA TYR A 420 12.98 1.26 -29.67
C TYR A 420 11.51 0.88 -29.41
N ALA A 421 11.22 -0.40 -29.13
CA ALA A 421 9.87 -0.83 -28.79
C ALA A 421 9.38 -0.22 -27.47
N ILE A 422 10.25 -0.12 -26.46
CA ILE A 422 9.94 0.55 -25.18
C ILE A 422 9.63 2.03 -25.43
N ALA A 423 10.47 2.73 -26.18
CA ALA A 423 10.24 4.13 -26.52
C ALA A 423 8.91 4.32 -27.27
N ALA A 424 8.59 3.44 -28.22
CA ALA A 424 7.30 3.46 -28.91
C ALA A 424 6.13 3.31 -27.92
N ARG A 425 6.20 2.38 -26.96
CA ARG A 425 5.19 2.19 -25.91
C ARG A 425 5.01 3.45 -25.05
N VAL A 426 6.11 4.07 -24.63
CA VAL A 426 6.09 5.31 -23.83
C VAL A 426 5.44 6.46 -24.61
N TYR A 427 5.84 6.68 -25.86
CA TYR A 427 5.24 7.73 -26.70
C TYR A 427 3.76 7.47 -26.99
N LEU A 428 3.37 6.21 -27.20
CA LEU A 428 1.97 5.85 -27.40
C LEU A 428 1.13 6.17 -26.14
N ASN A 429 1.66 5.88 -24.95
CA ASN A 429 1.05 6.26 -23.67
C ASN A 429 0.93 7.78 -23.48
N GLN A 430 1.82 8.56 -24.09
CA GLN A 430 1.77 10.02 -24.11
C GLN A 430 0.90 10.59 -25.25
N LYS A 431 0.30 9.73 -26.10
CA LYS A 431 -0.43 10.09 -27.33
C LYS A 431 0.42 10.85 -28.35
N GLU A 432 1.75 10.70 -28.28
CA GLU A 432 2.71 11.22 -29.24
C GLU A 432 2.80 10.27 -30.45
N TYR A 433 1.69 10.16 -31.20
CA TYR A 433 1.52 9.14 -32.25
C TYR A 433 2.57 9.21 -33.35
N ASN A 434 3.04 10.40 -33.72
CA ASN A 434 4.10 10.53 -34.73
C ASN A 434 5.41 9.87 -34.26
N LYS A 435 5.82 10.13 -33.02
CA LYS A 435 7.02 9.52 -32.45
C LYS A 435 6.85 8.02 -32.26
N ALA A 436 5.69 7.58 -31.73
CA ALA A 436 5.41 6.15 -31.60
C ALA A 436 5.50 5.42 -32.96
N TYR A 437 4.92 5.99 -34.01
CA TYR A 437 5.03 5.49 -35.38
C TYR A 437 6.49 5.36 -35.84
N GLU A 438 7.29 6.42 -35.69
CA GLU A 438 8.70 6.43 -36.08
C GLU A 438 9.54 5.38 -35.36
N TYR A 439 9.35 5.20 -34.04
CA TYR A 439 10.08 4.18 -33.29
C TYR A 439 9.64 2.75 -33.63
N CYS A 440 8.35 2.52 -33.95
CA CYS A 440 7.92 1.24 -34.50
C CYS A 440 8.57 0.96 -35.86
N GLU A 441 8.65 1.97 -36.75
CA GLU A 441 9.34 1.82 -38.04
C GLU A 441 10.82 1.50 -37.87
N ARG A 442 11.51 2.10 -36.88
CA ARG A 442 12.90 1.77 -36.58
C ARG A 442 13.07 0.29 -36.25
N VAL A 443 12.16 -0.32 -35.47
CA VAL A 443 12.20 -1.75 -35.17
C VAL A 443 11.98 -2.60 -36.43
N ILE A 444 10.99 -2.24 -37.25
CA ILE A 444 10.64 -2.99 -38.47
C ILE A 444 11.79 -2.92 -39.49
N ALA A 445 12.42 -1.76 -39.65
CA ALA A 445 13.54 -1.54 -40.57
C ALA A 445 14.81 -2.31 -40.18
N MET A 446 14.89 -2.91 -38.98
CA MET A 446 16.03 -3.76 -38.61
C MET A 446 16.03 -5.10 -39.35
N GLU A 447 14.91 -5.50 -39.97
CA GLU A 447 14.75 -6.74 -40.78
C GLU A 447 15.15 -8.06 -40.07
N ARG A 448 15.35 -8.01 -38.75
CA ARG A 448 15.75 -9.16 -37.92
C ARG A 448 14.58 -9.82 -37.20
N TYR A 449 13.49 -9.08 -36.99
CA TYR A 449 12.30 -9.54 -36.30
C TYR A 449 11.23 -9.95 -37.33
N GLY A 450 10.33 -10.84 -36.92
CA GLY A 450 9.29 -11.34 -37.78
C GLY A 450 8.23 -12.10 -36.99
N LEU A 451 7.05 -12.24 -37.58
CA LEU A 451 5.97 -13.02 -36.97
C LEU A 451 6.30 -14.51 -37.00
N VAL A 452 5.96 -15.16 -35.92
CA VAL A 452 5.95 -16.62 -35.74
C VAL A 452 4.51 -16.97 -35.32
N PRO A 453 3.90 -18.06 -35.82
CA PRO A 453 2.57 -18.45 -35.39
C PRO A 453 2.49 -18.50 -33.86
N ASN A 454 1.44 -17.93 -33.28
CA ASN A 454 1.33 -17.70 -31.83
C ASN A 454 1.47 -18.98 -31.00
N LYS A 455 1.05 -20.13 -31.57
CA LYS A 455 1.22 -21.46 -30.95
C LYS A 455 2.69 -21.88 -30.76
N ASP A 456 3.61 -21.33 -31.56
CA ASP A 456 5.03 -21.69 -31.58
C ASP A 456 5.90 -20.65 -30.87
N VAL A 457 5.41 -19.41 -30.71
CA VAL A 457 6.13 -18.27 -30.09
C VAL A 457 6.64 -18.60 -28.67
N PHE A 458 5.84 -19.33 -27.90
CA PHE A 458 6.11 -19.61 -26.48
C PHE A 458 6.83 -20.95 -26.24
N ALA A 459 7.18 -21.68 -27.31
CA ALA A 459 7.89 -22.96 -27.21
C ALA A 459 9.41 -22.80 -26.99
N SER A 460 9.98 -21.63 -27.31
CA SER A 460 11.41 -21.35 -27.19
C SER A 460 11.68 -20.02 -26.50
N GLN A 461 12.87 -19.89 -25.88
CA GLN A 461 13.36 -18.64 -25.30
C GLN A 461 13.61 -17.58 -26.37
N THR A 462 14.00 -17.99 -27.57
CA THR A 462 14.32 -17.09 -28.68
C THR A 462 13.67 -17.58 -29.96
N ASN A 463 13.13 -16.66 -30.74
CA ASN A 463 12.68 -16.84 -32.11
C ASN A 463 12.51 -15.43 -32.75
N LYS A 464 12.16 -15.36 -34.04
CA LYS A 464 12.03 -14.08 -34.74
C LYS A 464 10.98 -13.13 -34.15
N SER A 465 9.99 -13.63 -33.40
CA SER A 465 8.96 -12.81 -32.76
C SER A 465 9.44 -12.15 -31.48
N VAL A 466 10.53 -12.63 -30.87
CA VAL A 466 11.00 -12.16 -29.56
C VAL A 466 11.96 -10.99 -29.73
N LEU A 467 11.60 -9.82 -29.18
CA LEU A 467 12.49 -8.66 -29.12
C LEU A 467 13.31 -8.67 -27.83
N TRP A 468 12.67 -9.09 -26.73
CA TRP A 468 13.26 -9.05 -25.42
C TRP A 468 12.69 -10.15 -24.52
N SER A 469 13.56 -10.74 -23.69
CA SER A 469 13.29 -11.84 -22.75
C SER A 469 13.13 -13.25 -23.37
N GLY A 470 12.62 -14.20 -22.58
CA GLY A 470 12.55 -15.64 -22.78
C GLY A 470 12.46 -16.41 -21.46
N TYR A 471 11.73 -15.89 -20.46
CA TYR A 471 11.66 -16.51 -19.14
C TYR A 471 10.83 -17.78 -19.16
N LYS A 472 11.24 -18.79 -18.41
CA LYS A 472 10.43 -19.98 -18.20
C LYS A 472 9.12 -19.60 -17.52
N ASP A 473 8.01 -20.05 -18.08
CA ASP A 473 6.69 -19.77 -17.53
C ASP A 473 6.30 -20.86 -16.51
N ASP A 474 6.61 -20.61 -15.24
CA ASP A 474 6.22 -21.51 -14.15
C ASP A 474 4.79 -21.21 -13.64
N ASN A 475 4.14 -20.14 -14.11
CA ASN A 475 2.77 -19.78 -13.75
C ASN A 475 1.78 -20.44 -14.71
N LEU A 476 1.48 -21.72 -14.45
CA LEU A 476 0.65 -22.55 -15.33
C LEU A 476 -0.76 -22.00 -15.58
N THR A 477 -1.27 -21.14 -14.71
CA THR A 477 -2.59 -20.51 -14.90
C THR A 477 -2.57 -19.45 -16.00
N LEU A 478 -1.44 -18.77 -16.20
CA LEU A 478 -1.28 -17.71 -17.19
C LEU A 478 -0.45 -18.15 -18.41
N ALA A 479 0.18 -19.32 -18.32
CA ALA A 479 1.11 -19.82 -19.32
C ALA A 479 0.49 -19.98 -20.71
N LYS A 480 1.20 -19.45 -21.71
CA LYS A 480 0.88 -19.62 -23.14
C LYS A 480 1.79 -20.65 -23.82
N GLY A 481 2.79 -21.14 -23.10
CA GLY A 481 3.75 -22.16 -23.51
C GLY A 481 4.84 -22.31 -22.45
N THR A 482 5.98 -22.90 -22.83
CA THR A 482 7.13 -23.12 -21.93
C THR A 482 7.78 -21.82 -21.47
N TYR A 483 7.71 -20.77 -22.29
CA TYR A 483 8.32 -19.48 -22.04
C TYR A 483 7.32 -18.35 -22.21
N TYR A 484 7.58 -17.21 -21.57
CA TYR A 484 6.93 -15.94 -21.87
C TYR A 484 7.96 -14.87 -22.20
N HIS A 485 7.52 -13.90 -23.01
CA HIS A 485 8.35 -12.86 -23.59
C HIS A 485 7.77 -11.50 -23.26
N LEU A 486 8.62 -10.55 -22.88
CA LEU A 486 8.17 -9.24 -22.40
C LEU A 486 7.86 -8.26 -23.54
N LEU A 487 8.56 -8.41 -24.67
CA LEU A 487 8.37 -7.61 -25.87
C LEU A 487 8.41 -8.52 -27.09
N ARG A 488 7.36 -8.46 -27.90
CA ARG A 488 7.23 -9.25 -29.13
C ARG A 488 6.94 -8.39 -30.34
N TYR A 489 7.34 -8.88 -31.51
CA TYR A 489 7.20 -8.17 -32.77
C TYR A 489 5.74 -7.89 -33.10
N GLN A 490 4.84 -8.78 -32.69
CA GLN A 490 3.41 -8.61 -32.83
C GLN A 490 2.86 -7.40 -32.06
N GLU A 491 3.42 -7.07 -30.88
CA GLU A 491 3.09 -5.85 -30.15
C GLU A 491 3.50 -4.61 -30.96
N VAL A 492 4.71 -4.62 -31.54
CA VAL A 492 5.20 -3.51 -32.37
C VAL A 492 4.32 -3.27 -33.60
N LEU A 493 3.84 -4.34 -34.25
CA LEU A 493 2.91 -4.22 -35.37
C LEU A 493 1.56 -3.61 -34.95
N LEU A 494 1.04 -3.97 -33.77
CA LEU A 494 -0.19 -3.38 -33.25
C LEU A 494 0.01 -1.92 -32.82
N MET A 495 1.14 -1.58 -32.19
CA MET A 495 1.50 -0.19 -31.86
C MET A 495 1.66 0.66 -33.14
N LYS A 496 2.31 0.13 -34.19
CA LYS A 496 2.39 0.80 -35.49
C LYS A 496 1.00 1.03 -36.08
N SER A 497 0.17 -0.01 -36.10
CA SER A 497 -1.19 0.08 -36.64
C SER A 497 -2.00 1.15 -35.94
N GLU A 498 -1.93 1.19 -34.61
CA GLU A 498 -2.58 2.21 -33.80
C GLU A 498 -2.06 3.62 -34.12
N ALA A 499 -0.74 3.83 -34.06
CA ALA A 499 -0.15 5.13 -34.32
C ALA A 499 -0.46 5.63 -35.74
N ALA A 500 -0.35 4.76 -36.74
CA ALA A 500 -0.69 5.06 -38.13
C ALA A 500 -2.17 5.42 -38.29
N ASN A 501 -3.07 4.68 -37.63
CA ASN A 501 -4.50 4.96 -37.66
C ASN A 501 -4.80 6.33 -37.05
N GLU A 502 -4.18 6.64 -35.92
CA GLU A 502 -4.36 7.93 -35.25
C GLU A 502 -3.86 9.12 -36.07
N LEU A 503 -2.80 8.92 -36.86
CA LEU A 503 -2.26 9.88 -37.84
C LEU A 503 -3.04 9.95 -39.17
N GLY A 504 -4.08 9.14 -39.35
CA GLY A 504 -4.85 9.09 -40.61
C GLY A 504 -4.17 8.34 -41.75
N LYS A 505 -3.10 7.60 -41.48
CA LYS A 505 -2.36 6.78 -42.44
C LYS A 505 -3.02 5.41 -42.60
N ILE A 506 -4.24 5.40 -43.15
CA ILE A 506 -5.14 4.24 -43.19
C ILE A 506 -4.49 2.99 -43.79
N ALA A 507 -3.83 3.10 -44.94
CA ALA A 507 -3.18 1.95 -45.59
C ALA A 507 -2.03 1.38 -44.73
N GLU A 508 -1.22 2.24 -44.13
CA GLU A 508 -0.12 1.87 -43.23
C GLU A 508 -0.63 1.27 -41.90
N ALA A 509 -1.84 1.61 -41.49
CA ALA A 509 -2.51 1.03 -40.32
C ALA A 509 -3.08 -0.36 -40.60
N ILE A 510 -3.61 -0.60 -41.80
CA ILE A 510 -4.19 -1.88 -42.22
C ILE A 510 -3.11 -2.96 -42.41
N ALA A 511 -1.99 -2.61 -43.04
CA ALA A 511 -0.98 -3.59 -43.44
C ALA A 511 -0.46 -4.48 -42.28
N PRO A 512 -0.11 -3.95 -41.09
CA PRO A 512 0.31 -4.77 -39.95
C PRO A 512 -0.77 -5.74 -39.45
N LEU A 513 -2.05 -5.36 -39.49
CA LEU A 513 -3.16 -6.19 -39.02
C LEU A 513 -3.35 -7.42 -39.91
N ASN A 514 -3.31 -7.23 -41.22
CA ASN A 514 -3.41 -8.33 -42.18
C ASN A 514 -2.14 -9.20 -42.18
N GLN A 515 -0.96 -8.61 -41.92
CA GLN A 515 0.27 -9.37 -41.75
C GLN A 515 0.17 -10.35 -40.57
N ILE A 516 -0.43 -9.94 -39.44
CA ILE A 516 -0.71 -10.80 -38.29
C ILE A 516 -1.63 -11.95 -38.69
N MET A 517 -2.74 -11.65 -39.38
CA MET A 517 -3.69 -12.70 -39.80
C MET A 517 -3.06 -13.71 -40.76
N LEU A 518 -2.25 -13.25 -41.71
CA LEU A 518 -1.56 -14.11 -42.67
C LEU A 518 -0.55 -15.04 -41.98
N ALA A 519 0.21 -14.54 -41.00
CA ALA A 519 1.14 -15.36 -40.21
C ALA A 519 0.42 -16.46 -39.41
N GLU A 520 -0.85 -16.24 -39.09
CA GLU A 520 -1.73 -17.17 -38.40
C GLU A 520 -2.51 -18.08 -39.35
N GLY A 521 -2.28 -17.97 -40.67
CA GLY A 521 -2.98 -18.75 -41.69
C GLY A 521 -4.45 -18.38 -41.85
N LYS A 522 -4.84 -17.16 -41.47
CA LYS A 522 -6.21 -16.66 -41.51
C LYS A 522 -6.41 -15.64 -42.63
N ALA A 523 -7.67 -15.44 -43.02
CA ALA A 523 -8.05 -14.40 -43.97
C ALA A 523 -7.78 -12.99 -43.39
N GLU A 524 -7.57 -12.03 -44.28
CA GLU A 524 -7.41 -10.62 -43.92
C GLU A 524 -8.60 -10.13 -43.08
N ILE A 525 -8.30 -9.38 -42.02
CA ILE A 525 -9.32 -8.85 -41.09
C ILE A 525 -9.74 -7.43 -41.46
N ALA A 526 -8.85 -6.67 -42.10
CA ALA A 526 -9.03 -5.26 -42.39
C ALA A 526 -8.98 -5.00 -43.91
N PRO A 527 -10.11 -4.79 -44.60
CA PRO A 527 -10.12 -4.51 -46.03
C PRO A 527 -9.64 -3.09 -46.36
N ALA A 528 -9.21 -2.88 -47.61
CA ALA A 528 -8.93 -1.54 -48.12
C ALA A 528 -10.17 -0.64 -48.00
N GLY A 529 -9.97 0.60 -47.53
CA GLY A 529 -11.07 1.56 -47.30
C GLY A 529 -11.72 1.49 -45.92
N SER A 530 -11.20 0.66 -45.00
CA SER A 530 -11.65 0.65 -43.60
C SER A 530 -11.55 2.04 -42.96
N THR A 531 -12.55 2.40 -42.18
CA THR A 531 -12.59 3.63 -41.39
C THR A 531 -11.66 3.56 -40.18
N LYS A 532 -11.37 4.72 -39.58
CA LYS A 532 -10.55 4.81 -38.37
C LYS A 532 -11.14 4.00 -37.21
N GLU A 533 -12.46 4.01 -37.08
CA GLU A 533 -13.22 3.29 -36.05
C GLU A 533 -13.21 1.77 -36.28
N GLU A 534 -13.31 1.31 -37.53
CA GLU A 534 -13.17 -0.11 -37.87
C GLU A 534 -11.75 -0.61 -37.57
N ILE A 535 -10.73 0.16 -37.93
CA ILE A 535 -9.33 -0.18 -37.64
C ILE A 535 -9.08 -0.28 -36.13
N ARG A 536 -9.62 0.64 -35.31
CA ARG A 536 -9.56 0.52 -33.85
C ARG A 536 -10.19 -0.79 -33.36
N LYS A 537 -11.34 -1.19 -33.92
CA LYS A 537 -11.98 -2.47 -33.58
C LYS A 537 -11.09 -3.66 -33.95
N TYR A 538 -10.48 -3.66 -35.13
CA TYR A 538 -9.56 -4.72 -35.54
C TYR A 538 -8.32 -4.80 -34.65
N ILE A 539 -7.72 -3.66 -34.29
CA ILE A 539 -6.61 -3.60 -33.32
C ILE A 539 -7.04 -4.22 -31.98
N ASN A 540 -8.19 -3.82 -31.44
CA ASN A 540 -8.71 -4.36 -30.18
C ASN A 540 -8.93 -5.88 -30.28
N THR A 541 -9.51 -6.36 -31.37
CA THR A 541 -9.75 -7.80 -31.60
C THR A 541 -8.43 -8.58 -31.64
N LEU A 542 -7.42 -8.11 -32.37
CA LEU A 542 -6.13 -8.79 -32.45
C LEU A 542 -5.38 -8.76 -31.12
N PHE A 543 -5.43 -7.63 -30.40
CA PHE A 543 -4.87 -7.54 -29.05
C PHE A 543 -5.51 -8.54 -28.09
N ASP A 544 -6.84 -8.56 -28.02
CA ASP A 544 -7.59 -9.47 -27.16
C ASP A 544 -7.35 -10.94 -27.55
N THR A 545 -7.13 -11.23 -28.84
CA THR A 545 -6.88 -12.59 -29.31
C THR A 545 -5.46 -13.06 -28.98
N TYR A 546 -4.46 -12.19 -29.15
CA TYR A 546 -3.07 -12.62 -29.22
C TYR A 546 -2.18 -12.13 -28.09
N LEU A 547 -2.52 -11.03 -27.42
CA LEU A 547 -1.70 -10.43 -26.35
C LEU A 547 -2.31 -10.56 -24.94
N GLN A 548 -3.48 -11.19 -24.79
CA GLN A 548 -4.00 -11.53 -23.47
C GLN A 548 -3.03 -12.41 -22.67
N HIS A 549 -3.07 -12.23 -21.35
CA HIS A 549 -2.22 -12.84 -20.34
C HIS A 549 -0.74 -12.42 -20.39
N GLU A 550 -0.37 -11.45 -21.23
CA GLU A 550 1.01 -10.94 -21.32
C GLU A 550 1.25 -9.71 -20.42
N GLY A 551 0.23 -9.23 -19.70
CA GLY A 551 0.38 -8.16 -18.72
C GLY A 551 0.28 -6.75 -19.31
N LEU A 552 -0.50 -6.59 -20.38
CA LEU A 552 -0.64 -5.35 -21.15
C LEU A 552 -2.06 -4.80 -21.15
N GLU A 553 -3.05 -5.59 -20.70
CA GLU A 553 -4.47 -5.34 -20.92
C GLU A 553 -4.93 -4.04 -20.26
N TYR A 554 -4.61 -3.86 -18.98
CA TYR A 554 -5.13 -2.75 -18.19
C TYR A 554 -4.69 -1.39 -18.74
N LEU A 555 -3.37 -1.23 -18.91
CA LEU A 555 -2.78 -0.01 -19.44
C LEU A 555 -3.20 0.27 -20.89
N THR A 556 -3.40 -0.78 -21.69
CA THR A 556 -3.81 -0.64 -23.09
C THR A 556 -5.27 -0.20 -23.20
N TRP A 557 -6.18 -0.86 -22.48
CA TRP A 557 -7.59 -0.48 -22.47
C TRP A 557 -7.82 0.92 -21.89
N ARG A 558 -7.04 1.30 -20.87
CA ARG A 558 -7.02 2.67 -20.33
C ARG A 558 -6.60 3.67 -21.40
N ARG A 559 -5.48 3.43 -22.08
CA ARG A 559 -4.94 4.31 -23.13
C ARG A 559 -5.92 4.48 -24.29
N TRP A 560 -6.60 3.41 -24.69
CA TRP A 560 -7.65 3.43 -25.71
C TRP A 560 -8.95 4.11 -25.26
N GLY A 561 -9.11 4.40 -23.97
CA GLY A 561 -10.34 4.98 -23.42
C GLY A 561 -11.52 3.99 -23.38
N ILE A 562 -11.24 2.68 -23.35
CA ILE A 562 -12.27 1.63 -23.31
C ILE A 562 -12.27 0.83 -22.00
N LEU A 563 -11.44 1.20 -21.03
CA LEU A 563 -11.32 0.49 -19.75
C LEU A 563 -12.66 0.37 -19.03
N ASP A 564 -13.39 1.47 -18.86
CA ASP A 564 -14.68 1.49 -18.18
C ASP A 564 -15.70 0.58 -18.87
N ALA A 565 -15.69 0.51 -20.20
CA ALA A 565 -16.55 -0.39 -20.96
C ALA A 565 -16.17 -1.87 -20.77
N LYS A 566 -14.90 -2.17 -20.47
CA LYS A 566 -14.39 -3.53 -20.26
C LYS A 566 -14.60 -4.01 -18.81
N ILE A 567 -14.46 -3.13 -17.82
CA ILE A 567 -14.39 -3.53 -16.40
C ILE A 567 -15.29 -2.72 -15.46
N GLY A 568 -16.11 -1.80 -15.98
CA GLY A 568 -16.96 -0.93 -15.17
C GLY A 568 -18.00 -1.64 -14.29
N ASN A 569 -18.29 -2.91 -14.59
CA ASN A 569 -19.19 -3.75 -13.80
C ASN A 569 -18.47 -4.55 -12.68
N LYS A 570 -17.14 -4.43 -12.53
CA LYS A 570 -16.39 -5.13 -11.48
C LYS A 570 -16.73 -4.53 -10.11
N PHE A 571 -16.88 -5.41 -9.12
CA PHE A 571 -17.26 -5.00 -7.77
C PHE A 571 -16.24 -4.00 -7.17
N GLY A 572 -16.75 -2.84 -6.78
CA GLY A 572 -15.95 -1.75 -6.19
C GLY A 572 -15.27 -0.83 -7.20
N TYR A 573 -15.37 -1.07 -8.50
CA TYR A 573 -14.75 -0.21 -9.51
C TYR A 573 -15.46 1.16 -9.56
N GLN A 574 -14.67 2.24 -9.59
CA GLN A 574 -15.13 3.62 -9.64
C GLN A 574 -14.39 4.37 -10.75
N SER A 575 -15.11 4.83 -11.77
CA SER A 575 -14.54 5.70 -12.81
C SER A 575 -14.67 7.19 -12.41
N PRO A 576 -13.65 8.04 -12.68
CA PRO A 576 -12.36 7.74 -13.29
C PRO A 576 -11.27 7.34 -12.28
N LYS A 577 -11.62 7.26 -10.98
CA LYS A 577 -10.68 7.00 -9.88
C LYS A 577 -9.79 5.79 -10.16
N ASN A 578 -10.40 4.65 -10.46
CA ASN A 578 -9.67 3.40 -10.63
C ASN A 578 -8.98 3.29 -11.97
N SER A 579 -9.17 4.18 -12.93
CA SER A 579 -8.42 4.16 -14.20
C SER A 579 -6.90 4.32 -14.00
N LEU A 580 -6.46 4.78 -12.83
CA LEU A 580 -5.08 4.72 -12.34
C LEU A 580 -5.02 4.01 -10.98
N LEU A 581 -3.86 3.44 -10.66
CA LEU A 581 -3.62 2.86 -9.33
C LEU A 581 -3.25 3.95 -8.31
N PRO A 582 -3.61 3.78 -7.02
CA PRO A 582 -3.22 4.70 -5.96
C PRO A 582 -1.71 4.69 -5.77
N ILE A 583 -1.06 5.85 -5.76
CA ILE A 583 0.35 5.95 -5.36
C ILE A 583 0.44 5.46 -3.90
N PRO A 584 1.30 4.48 -3.57
CA PRO A 584 1.35 3.97 -2.21
C PRO A 584 1.78 5.06 -1.24
N LYS A 585 1.09 5.19 -0.10
CA LYS A 585 1.31 6.27 0.89
C LYS A 585 2.78 6.41 1.33
N ALA A 586 3.49 5.28 1.45
CA ALA A 586 4.91 5.25 1.79
C ALA A 586 5.83 5.96 0.78
N ILE A 587 5.36 6.17 -0.47
CA ILE A 587 6.06 6.85 -1.55
C ILE A 587 5.85 8.36 -1.47
N SER A 588 4.64 8.83 -1.21
CA SER A 588 4.39 10.27 -0.98
C SER A 588 5.14 10.80 0.25
N ILE A 589 5.44 9.95 1.23
CA ILE A 589 6.31 10.31 2.35
C ILE A 589 7.79 10.38 1.91
N GLN A 590 8.24 9.45 1.06
CA GLN A 590 9.63 9.38 0.61
C GLN A 590 9.98 10.45 -0.42
N TYR A 591 9.03 10.78 -1.29
CA TYR A 591 9.15 11.76 -2.37
C TYR A 591 7.96 12.71 -2.24
N PRO A 592 8.06 13.78 -1.43
CA PRO A 592 6.97 14.73 -1.21
C PRO A 592 6.43 15.37 -2.50
N GLU A 593 7.22 15.38 -3.57
CA GLU A 593 6.82 15.79 -4.92
C GLU A 593 5.88 14.80 -5.63
N MET A 594 5.80 13.54 -5.18
CA MET A 594 4.86 12.54 -5.67
C MET A 594 3.46 12.79 -5.11
N THR A 595 2.68 13.54 -5.89
CA THR A 595 1.26 13.75 -5.62
C THR A 595 0.44 12.50 -5.91
N GLN A 596 -0.60 12.29 -5.11
CA GLN A 596 -1.56 11.20 -5.30
C GLN A 596 -2.30 11.31 -6.66
N ASN A 597 -2.78 10.18 -7.18
CA ASN A 597 -3.61 10.14 -8.37
C ASN A 597 -5.06 10.60 -8.07
N PRO A 598 -5.76 11.23 -9.04
CA PRO A 598 -7.10 11.75 -8.81
C PRO A 598 -8.07 10.69 -8.25
N GLY A 599 -8.82 11.07 -7.20
CA GLY A 599 -9.81 10.20 -6.55
C GLY A 599 -9.26 9.33 -5.40
N TYR A 600 -7.96 9.39 -5.14
CA TYR A 600 -7.33 8.81 -3.96
C TYR A 600 -6.85 9.94 -3.03
N TYR A 601 -6.81 9.68 -1.72
CA TYR A 601 -6.50 10.66 -0.69
C TYR A 601 -5.19 10.35 0.03
#